data_AF-A0A921TBK5-F1
#
_entry.id   AF-A0A921TBK5-F1
#
_cell.length_a   1.000
_cell.length_b   1.000
_cell.length_c   1.000
_cell.angle_alpha   90.00
_cell.angle_beta   90.00
_cell.angle_gamma   90.00
#
_symmetry.space_group_name_H-M   'P 1'
#
loop_
_entity.id
_entity.type
_entity.pdbx_description
1 polymer ?
#
loop_
_entity_poly.entity_id
_entity_poly.type
_entity_poly.pdbx_seq_one_letter_code
_entity_poly.pdbx_strand_id
1 'polypeptide(L)'
;MDWAMTEKSYSQRRACALVGIDPYLYRRQSTRPSDEDLRRRLRELAGERRRFGYRRLHLLLEREGWVSNRKKLYRLYREEGLTVRKRGGRERAIGTRAPMAIPQGPNQRWSLDFVSDSFADGRRFRVLCVIIRHCRSDRWRDMAHLQPGMPGGRRRYLAVRPVGGA
;
A
#
# COMPACT_ATOMS: atom_id res chain seq x y z
N MET A 1 -17.46 -16.56 35.57
CA MET A 1 -18.77 -16.65 36.23
C MET A 1 -18.93 -17.95 36.99
N ASP A 2 -18.45 -19.06 36.43
CA ASP A 2 -18.63 -20.40 37.01
C ASP A 2 -18.08 -20.51 38.44
N TRP A 3 -16.95 -19.87 38.73
CA TRP A 3 -16.36 -19.74 40.08
C TRP A 3 -17.37 -19.41 41.20
N ALA A 4 -18.32 -18.49 40.96
CA ALA A 4 -19.29 -18.11 41.98
C ALA A 4 -20.32 -19.22 42.27
N MET A 5 -20.57 -20.10 41.30
CA MET A 5 -21.49 -21.23 41.44
C MET A 5 -20.76 -22.48 41.96
N THR A 6 -19.51 -22.72 41.54
CA THR A 6 -18.72 -23.90 41.95
C THR A 6 -18.01 -23.73 43.30
N GLU A 7 -17.40 -22.58 43.59
CA GLU A 7 -16.63 -22.39 44.84
C GLU A 7 -17.46 -21.77 45.97
N LYS A 8 -18.42 -20.91 45.64
CA LYS A 8 -19.25 -20.19 46.63
C LYS A 8 -20.68 -20.73 46.74
N SER A 9 -21.03 -21.77 45.97
CA SER A 9 -22.36 -22.40 45.98
C SER A 9 -23.53 -21.43 45.77
N TYR A 10 -23.32 -20.33 45.04
CA TYR A 10 -24.41 -19.40 44.73
C TYR A 10 -25.32 -19.94 43.62
N SER A 11 -26.62 -19.66 43.72
CA SER A 11 -27.55 -19.94 42.63
C SER A 11 -27.19 -19.13 41.38
N GLN A 12 -27.45 -19.70 40.20
CA GLN A 12 -27.18 -19.05 38.90
C GLN A 12 -27.73 -17.61 38.85
N ARG A 13 -28.93 -17.38 39.38
CA ARG A 13 -29.56 -16.05 39.45
C ARG A 13 -28.76 -15.07 40.33
N ARG A 14 -28.27 -15.53 41.48
CA ARG A 14 -27.50 -14.70 42.42
C ARG A 14 -26.13 -14.36 41.87
N ALA A 15 -25.46 -15.32 41.22
CA ALA A 15 -24.20 -15.09 40.53
C ALA A 15 -24.34 -14.13 39.34
N CYS A 16 -25.41 -14.25 38.54
CA CYS A 16 -25.72 -13.34 37.44
C CYS A 16 -26.03 -11.91 37.94
N ALA A 17 -26.81 -11.77 39.02
CA ALA A 17 -27.12 -10.49 39.65
C ALA A 17 -25.86 -9.77 40.17
N LEU A 18 -24.92 -10.52 40.75
CA LEU A 18 -23.66 -9.97 41.29
C LEU A 18 -22.78 -9.31 40.22
N VAL A 19 -22.85 -9.80 38.99
CA VAL A 19 -22.04 -9.33 37.85
C VAL A 19 -22.84 -8.42 36.92
N GLY A 20 -24.16 -8.29 37.12
CA GLY A 20 -25.04 -7.44 36.31
C GLY A 20 -25.36 -8.02 34.92
N ILE A 21 -25.31 -9.34 34.75
CA ILE A 21 -25.68 -10.01 33.49
C ILE A 21 -27.04 -10.68 33.64
N ASP A 22 -27.89 -10.60 32.62
CA ASP A 22 -29.17 -11.29 32.61
C ASP A 22 -28.99 -12.83 32.55
N PRO A 23 -29.69 -13.63 33.38
CA PRO A 23 -29.58 -15.09 33.38
C PRO A 23 -29.87 -15.76 32.03
N TYR A 24 -30.70 -15.14 31.18
CA TYR A 24 -30.99 -15.61 29.82
C TYR A 24 -29.75 -15.55 28.93
N LEU A 25 -28.96 -14.47 29.03
CA LEU A 25 -27.71 -14.33 28.27
C LEU A 25 -26.68 -15.35 28.70
N TYR A 26 -26.61 -15.68 30.01
CA TYR A 26 -25.71 -16.72 30.50
C TYR A 26 -26.10 -18.13 30.02
N ARG A 27 -27.40 -18.42 29.91
CA ARG A 27 -27.90 -19.69 29.36
C ARG A 27 -27.77 -19.80 27.84
N ARG A 28 -27.58 -18.67 27.16
CA ARG A 28 -27.49 -18.62 25.71
C ARG A 28 -26.20 -19.27 25.24
N GLN A 29 -26.31 -20.49 24.74
CA GLN A 29 -25.21 -21.15 24.05
C GLN A 29 -25.07 -20.58 22.63
N SER A 30 -23.85 -20.26 22.24
CA SER A 30 -23.56 -19.83 20.87
C SER A 30 -23.59 -21.04 19.93
N THR A 31 -24.72 -21.29 19.27
CA THR A 31 -24.88 -22.31 18.23
C THR A 31 -24.25 -21.90 16.90
N ARG A 32 -22.97 -21.49 16.91
CA ARG A 32 -22.26 -21.20 15.66
C ARG A 32 -21.77 -22.52 15.07
N PRO A 33 -22.19 -22.89 13.84
CA PRO A 33 -21.63 -24.06 13.18
C PRO A 33 -20.11 -23.86 13.00
N SER A 34 -19.38 -24.97 13.06
CA SER A 34 -17.92 -24.96 12.87
C SER A 34 -17.58 -24.39 11.50
N ASP A 35 -16.72 -23.37 11.46
CA ASP A 35 -16.26 -22.74 10.24
C ASP A 35 -15.06 -23.49 9.61
N GLU A 36 -14.71 -24.67 10.15
CA GLU A 36 -13.47 -25.38 9.83
C GLU A 36 -13.41 -25.85 8.37
N ASP A 37 -14.51 -26.38 7.83
CA ASP A 37 -14.54 -26.83 6.44
C ASP A 37 -14.34 -25.66 5.45
N LEU A 38 -14.95 -24.50 5.77
CA LEU A 38 -14.79 -23.28 4.99
C LEU A 38 -13.35 -22.75 5.08
N ARG A 39 -12.71 -22.82 6.24
CA ARG A 39 -11.31 -22.43 6.43
C ARG A 39 -10.37 -23.33 5.63
N ARG A 40 -10.55 -24.65 5.70
CA ARG A 40 -9.76 -25.62 4.95
C ARG A 40 -9.87 -25.36 3.45
N ARG A 41 -11.10 -25.22 2.93
CA ARG A 41 -11.30 -24.95 1.50
C ARG A 41 -10.72 -23.60 1.07
N LEU A 42 -10.85 -22.57 1.90
CA LEU A 42 -10.25 -21.26 1.64
C LEU A 42 -8.72 -21.33 1.57
N ARG A 43 -8.07 -22.13 2.45
CA ARG A 43 -6.61 -22.36 2.42
C ARG A 43 -6.17 -23.07 1.14
N GLU A 44 -6.90 -24.08 0.69
CA GLU A 44 -6.61 -24.79 -0.57
C GLU A 44 -6.64 -23.82 -1.77
N LEU A 45 -7.73 -23.07 -1.93
CA LEU A 45 -7.89 -22.10 -3.02
C LEU A 45 -6.83 -20.97 -2.97
N ALA A 46 -6.47 -20.53 -1.76
CA ALA A 46 -5.41 -19.55 -1.59
C ALA A 46 -4.01 -20.11 -1.89
N GLY A 47 -3.80 -21.40 -1.63
CA GLY A 47 -2.57 -22.13 -1.98
C GLY A 47 -2.37 -22.24 -3.50
N GLU A 48 -3.42 -22.65 -4.22
CA GLU A 48 -3.40 -22.73 -5.69
C GLU A 48 -3.20 -21.35 -6.33
N ARG A 49 -3.82 -20.31 -5.77
CA ARG A 49 -3.88 -18.97 -6.38
C ARG A 49 -3.46 -17.87 -5.41
N ARG A 50 -2.18 -17.87 -5.00
CA ARG A 50 -1.58 -16.88 -4.07
C ARG A 50 -1.76 -15.39 -4.44
N ARG A 51 -2.13 -15.06 -5.68
CA ARG A 51 -2.38 -13.68 -6.12
C ARG A 51 -3.82 -13.20 -5.91
N PHE A 52 -4.73 -14.09 -5.53
CA PHE A 52 -6.14 -13.76 -5.41
C PHE A 52 -6.42 -13.20 -4.02
N GLY A 53 -7.07 -12.04 -3.97
CA GLY A 53 -7.62 -11.50 -2.73
C GLY A 53 -8.96 -12.11 -2.38
N TYR A 54 -9.47 -11.82 -1.18
CA TYR A 54 -10.72 -12.39 -0.65
C TYR A 54 -11.93 -12.23 -1.60
N ARG A 55 -12.01 -11.16 -2.40
CA ARG A 55 -13.11 -10.95 -3.36
C ARG A 55 -13.13 -11.99 -4.48
N ARG A 56 -11.96 -12.39 -4.99
CA ARG A 56 -11.88 -13.43 -6.03
C ARG A 56 -12.08 -14.82 -5.44
N LEU A 57 -11.56 -15.06 -4.23
CA LEU A 57 -11.79 -16.31 -3.51
C LEU A 57 -13.28 -16.50 -3.17
N HIS A 58 -13.98 -15.41 -2.81
CA HIS A 58 -15.42 -15.42 -2.56
C HIS A 58 -16.21 -15.88 -3.79
N LEU A 59 -15.90 -15.36 -4.99
CA LEU A 59 -16.56 -15.77 -6.23
C LEU A 59 -16.28 -17.24 -6.60
N LEU A 60 -15.08 -17.75 -6.31
CA LEU A 60 -14.76 -19.16 -6.53
C LEU A 60 -15.54 -20.06 -5.57
N LEU A 61 -15.63 -19.67 -4.31
CA LEU A 61 -16.44 -20.37 -3.30
C LEU A 61 -17.93 -20.35 -3.66
N GLU A 62 -18.46 -19.22 -4.16
CA GLU A 62 -19.85 -19.15 -4.64
C GLU A 62 -20.12 -20.09 -5.82
N ARG A 63 -19.15 -20.24 -6.74
CA ARG A 63 -19.25 -21.19 -7.86
C ARG A 63 -19.24 -22.64 -7.40
N GLU A 64 -18.55 -22.93 -6.31
CA GLU A 64 -18.54 -24.25 -5.66
C GLU A 64 -19.78 -24.49 -4.77
N GLY A 65 -20.71 -23.53 -4.69
CA GLY A 65 -21.97 -23.65 -3.93
C GLY A 65 -21.88 -23.22 -2.48
N TRP A 66 -20.75 -22.62 -2.04
CA TRP A 66 -20.60 -22.14 -0.67
C TRP A 66 -21.30 -20.78 -0.47
N VAL A 67 -22.45 -20.79 0.19
CA VAL A 67 -23.18 -19.57 0.58
C VAL A 67 -22.53 -18.97 1.83
N SER A 68 -21.50 -18.13 1.63
CA SER A 68 -20.79 -17.47 2.74
C SER A 68 -20.90 -15.94 2.65
N ASN A 69 -21.19 -15.28 3.78
CA ASN A 69 -21.23 -13.83 3.83
C ASN A 69 -19.82 -13.25 3.60
N ARG A 70 -19.70 -12.29 2.67
CA ARG A 70 -18.45 -11.56 2.38
C ARG A 70 -17.73 -11.04 3.63
N LYS A 71 -18.47 -10.58 4.65
CA LYS A 71 -17.88 -10.12 5.93
C LYS A 71 -17.23 -11.26 6.71
N LYS A 72 -17.89 -12.43 6.75
CA LYS A 72 -17.39 -13.64 7.41
C LYS A 72 -16.14 -14.15 6.70
N LEU A 73 -16.17 -14.20 5.37
CA LEU A 73 -15.01 -14.63 4.58
C LEU A 73 -13.81 -13.70 4.77
N TYR A 74 -14.03 -12.39 4.78
CA TYR A 74 -12.96 -11.42 5.04
C TYR A 74 -12.34 -11.60 6.43
N ARG A 75 -13.16 -11.88 7.46
CA ARG A 75 -12.66 -12.16 8.81
C ARG A 75 -11.80 -13.41 8.83
N LEU A 76 -12.30 -14.53 8.29
CA LEU A 76 -11.54 -15.79 8.20
C LEU A 76 -10.25 -15.62 7.38
N TYR A 77 -10.30 -14.93 6.24
CA TYR A 77 -9.14 -14.65 5.42
C TYR A 77 -8.04 -13.85 6.16
N ARG A 78 -8.44 -12.93 7.06
CA ARG A 78 -7.49 -12.21 7.91
C ARG A 78 -6.94 -13.08 9.05
N GLU A 79 -7.79 -13.87 9.70
CA GLU A 79 -7.40 -14.80 10.75
C GLU A 79 -6.39 -15.84 10.23
N GLU A 80 -6.60 -16.35 9.01
CA GLU A 80 -5.72 -17.32 8.35
C GLU A 80 -4.46 -16.68 7.73
N GLY A 81 -4.26 -15.36 7.88
CA GLY A 81 -3.04 -14.68 7.41
C GLY A 81 -2.85 -14.63 5.88
N LEU A 82 -3.90 -14.89 5.10
CA LEU A 82 -3.83 -15.05 3.64
C LEU A 82 -3.64 -13.73 2.88
N THR A 83 -3.31 -12.64 3.57
CA THR A 83 -3.24 -11.31 2.97
C THR A 83 -2.08 -11.20 2.00
N VAL A 84 -2.41 -11.10 0.71
CA VAL A 84 -1.43 -10.84 -0.36
C VAL A 84 -0.67 -9.55 -0.08
N ARG A 85 0.64 -9.66 0.18
CA ARG A 85 1.51 -8.50 0.38
C ARG A 85 1.57 -7.70 -0.92
N LYS A 86 1.28 -6.40 -0.84
CA LYS A 86 1.48 -5.49 -1.98
C LYS A 86 2.97 -5.49 -2.31
N ARG A 87 3.32 -5.83 -3.56
CA ARG A 87 4.69 -5.69 -4.05
C ARG A 87 5.06 -4.22 -3.91
N GLY A 88 6.12 -3.92 -3.16
CA GLY A 88 6.70 -2.58 -3.14
C GLY A 88 6.93 -2.14 -4.58
N GLY A 89 6.50 -0.92 -4.91
CA GLY A 89 6.74 -0.36 -6.24
C GLY A 89 8.21 -0.55 -6.61
N ARG A 90 8.50 -0.88 -7.87
CA ARG A 90 9.87 -1.04 -8.34
C ARG A 90 10.62 0.24 -8.01
N GLU A 91 11.46 0.18 -6.99
CA GLU A 91 12.36 1.27 -6.65
C GLU A 91 13.26 1.41 -7.88
N ARG A 92 13.08 2.51 -8.62
CA ARG A 92 13.94 2.79 -9.77
C ARG A 92 15.31 2.96 -9.15
N ALA A 93 16.28 2.11 -9.53
CA ALA A 93 17.65 2.25 -9.10
C ALA A 93 18.09 3.70 -9.34
N ILE A 94 18.18 4.47 -8.25
CA ILE A 94 18.81 5.78 -8.26
C ILE A 94 20.30 5.42 -8.26
N GLY A 95 20.83 5.05 -9.42
CA GLY A 95 22.26 4.94 -9.59
C GLY A 95 22.91 6.24 -9.11
N THR A 96 24.07 6.13 -8.48
CA THR A 96 24.86 7.25 -7.95
C THR A 96 24.87 8.39 -8.97
N ARG A 97 24.07 9.43 -8.70
CA ARG A 97 24.08 10.62 -9.56
C ARG A 97 25.45 11.24 -9.38
N ALA A 98 26.31 11.13 -10.40
CA ALA A 98 27.56 11.89 -10.42
C ALA A 98 27.22 13.37 -10.16
N PRO A 99 28.01 14.06 -9.31
CA PRO A 99 27.78 15.47 -9.03
C PRO A 99 27.76 16.25 -10.35
N MET A 100 26.71 17.03 -10.54
CA MET A 100 26.44 17.66 -11.82
C MET A 100 27.42 18.81 -12.06
N ALA A 101 28.21 18.75 -13.13
CA ALA A 101 29.14 19.82 -13.50
C ALA A 101 28.43 21.18 -13.65
N ILE A 102 29.04 22.22 -13.07
CA ILE A 102 28.57 23.60 -13.12
C ILE A 102 29.03 24.22 -14.45
N PRO A 103 28.14 24.78 -15.27
CA PRO A 103 28.54 25.43 -16.53
C PRO A 103 29.33 26.72 -16.23
N GLN A 104 30.40 26.95 -16.99
CA GLN A 104 31.33 28.08 -16.85
C GLN A 104 31.02 29.24 -17.82
N GLY A 105 30.06 29.08 -18.72
CA GLY A 105 29.73 30.08 -19.73
C GLY A 105 28.28 30.00 -20.21
N PRO A 106 27.82 31.04 -20.92
CA PRO A 106 26.49 31.07 -21.50
C PRO A 106 26.32 29.92 -22.50
N ASN A 107 25.09 29.41 -22.62
CA ASN A 107 24.72 28.38 -23.59
C ASN A 107 25.45 27.02 -23.45
N GLN A 108 26.21 26.79 -22.38
CA GLN A 108 26.93 25.52 -22.18
C GLN A 108 26.04 24.39 -21.66
N ARG A 109 24.85 24.71 -21.15
CA ARG A 109 23.96 23.72 -20.54
C ARG A 109 22.51 24.00 -20.82
N TRP A 110 21.87 23.06 -21.51
CA TRP A 110 20.42 23.04 -21.74
C TRP A 110 19.81 21.91 -20.90
N SER A 111 18.73 22.23 -20.18
CA SER A 111 17.91 21.22 -19.52
C SER A 111 16.60 21.12 -20.26
N LEU A 112 16.31 19.92 -20.76
CA LEU A 112 15.11 19.61 -21.52
C LEU A 112 14.23 18.73 -20.64
N ASP A 113 12.99 19.17 -20.41
CA ASP A 113 11.97 18.40 -19.72
C ASP A 113 10.70 18.37 -20.58
N PHE A 114 9.96 17.26 -20.56
CA PHE A 114 8.63 17.19 -21.14
C PHE A 114 7.59 17.18 -20.03
N VAL A 115 6.59 18.04 -20.15
CA VAL A 115 5.39 18.00 -19.30
C VAL A 115 4.26 17.45 -20.15
N SER A 116 3.59 16.41 -19.68
CA SER A 116 2.43 15.84 -20.35
C SER A 116 1.20 16.02 -19.48
N ASP A 117 0.11 16.46 -20.08
CA ASP A 117 -1.18 16.60 -19.41
C ASP A 117 -2.33 16.21 -20.35
N SER A 118 -3.53 16.05 -19.79
CA SER A 118 -4.74 15.66 -20.51
C SER A 118 -5.85 16.68 -20.26
N PHE A 119 -6.50 17.14 -21.33
CA PHE A 119 -7.70 17.95 -21.22
C PHE A 119 -8.86 17.13 -20.65
N ALA A 120 -9.89 17.80 -20.13
CA ALA A 120 -11.12 17.15 -19.66
C ALA A 120 -11.79 16.26 -20.73
N ASP A 121 -11.57 16.60 -22.01
CA ASP A 121 -12.03 15.86 -23.19
C ASP A 121 -11.10 14.68 -23.60
N GLY A 122 -10.16 14.27 -22.73
CA GLY A 122 -9.30 13.10 -22.96
C GLY A 122 -8.15 13.30 -23.97
N ARG A 123 -8.09 14.43 -24.67
CA ARG A 123 -6.96 14.80 -25.54
C ARG A 123 -5.70 15.02 -24.71
N ARG A 124 -4.62 14.32 -25.06
CA ARG A 124 -3.32 14.43 -24.39
C ARG A 124 -2.42 15.40 -25.13
N PHE A 125 -1.78 16.32 -24.42
CA PHE A 125 -0.77 17.21 -24.98
C PHE A 125 0.56 17.06 -24.24
N ARG A 126 1.64 17.43 -24.92
CA ARG A 126 2.98 17.46 -24.36
C ARG A 126 3.61 18.80 -24.66
N VAL A 127 4.13 19.45 -23.63
CA VAL A 127 4.89 20.69 -23.72
C VAL A 127 6.36 20.37 -23.53
N LEU A 128 7.18 20.83 -24.46
CA LEU A 128 8.64 20.79 -24.32
C LEU A 128 9.08 22.02 -23.53
N CYS A 129 9.65 21.79 -22.35
CA CYS A 129 10.26 22.82 -21.53
C CYS A 129 11.77 22.84 -21.77
N VAL A 130 12.27 23.92 -22.37
CA VAL A 130 13.70 24.16 -22.58
C VAL A 130 14.16 25.21 -21.59
N ILE A 131 15.04 24.83 -20.67
CA ILE A 131 15.67 25.76 -19.71
C ILE A 131 17.13 25.96 -20.14
N ILE A 132 17.46 27.20 -20.50
CA ILE A 132 18.82 27.64 -20.76
C ILE A 132 19.37 28.21 -19.45
N ARG A 133 20.41 27.58 -18.88
CA ARG A 133 21.07 28.13 -17.70
C ARG A 133 22.14 29.13 -18.14
N HIS A 134 21.88 30.41 -17.91
CA HIS A 134 22.89 31.48 -18.04
C HIS A 134 23.66 31.61 -16.72
N CYS A 135 24.99 31.46 -16.76
CA CYS A 135 25.84 31.72 -15.60
C CYS A 135 26.40 33.14 -15.76
N ARG A 136 25.77 34.13 -15.11
CA ARG A 136 26.45 35.41 -14.81
C ARG A 136 27.17 35.17 -13.49
N SER A 137 28.48 35.35 -13.49
CA SER A 137 29.37 34.94 -12.43
C SER A 137 29.00 35.55 -11.06
N ASP A 138 29.28 34.76 -10.01
CA ASP A 138 29.56 35.17 -8.64
C ASP A 138 28.44 35.79 -7.79
N ARG A 139 27.43 34.98 -7.41
CA ARG A 139 26.72 35.20 -6.13
C ARG A 139 25.94 34.02 -5.52
N TRP A 140 26.26 32.77 -5.86
CA TRP A 140 25.49 31.59 -5.39
C TRP A 140 26.34 30.49 -4.74
N ARG A 141 27.62 30.72 -4.44
CA ARG A 141 28.48 29.70 -3.81
C ARG A 141 28.06 29.33 -2.37
N ASP A 142 27.27 30.16 -1.69
CA ASP A 142 27.02 29.96 -0.25
C ASP A 142 25.67 29.30 0.10
N MET A 143 24.82 28.95 -0.87
CA MET A 143 23.49 28.36 -0.60
C MET A 143 23.36 26.86 -0.93
N ALA A 144 24.46 26.12 -1.02
CA ALA A 144 24.42 24.67 -1.27
C ALA A 144 24.42 23.80 0.00
N HIS A 145 24.37 24.40 1.18
CA HIS A 145 24.27 23.70 2.46
C HIS A 145 22.89 23.82 3.08
N LEU A 146 21.80 23.37 2.41
CA LEU A 146 20.55 23.00 3.08
C LEU A 146 19.53 22.43 2.08
N GLN A 147 19.51 21.11 1.95
CA GLN A 147 18.38 20.24 2.31
C GLN A 147 18.38 18.92 1.49
N PRO A 148 18.35 17.75 2.15
CA PRO A 148 18.07 16.48 1.51
C PRO A 148 16.55 16.22 1.44
N GLY A 149 16.09 15.66 0.33
CA GLY A 149 14.82 14.92 0.27
C GLY A 149 13.75 15.50 -0.65
N MET A 150 13.71 15.05 -1.90
CA MET A 150 12.49 15.03 -2.72
C MET A 150 12.50 13.79 -3.64
N PRO A 151 11.52 12.87 -3.55
CA PRO A 151 11.39 11.75 -4.46
C PRO A 151 10.63 12.19 -5.70
N GLY A 152 11.23 12.11 -6.88
CA GLY A 152 10.55 12.50 -8.11
C GLY A 152 11.40 12.29 -9.34
N GLY A 153 11.14 11.20 -10.06
CA GLY A 153 11.84 10.89 -11.30
C GLY A 153 11.46 11.83 -12.44
N ARG A 154 12.45 12.53 -12.98
CA ARG A 154 12.43 13.08 -14.35
C ARG A 154 13.74 12.65 -15.03
N ARG A 155 13.63 11.99 -16.19
CA ARG A 155 14.78 11.75 -17.06
C ARG A 155 15.11 13.09 -17.71
N ARG A 156 16.10 13.80 -17.17
CA ARG A 156 16.71 14.95 -17.83
C ARG A 156 17.65 14.41 -18.90
N TYR A 157 17.37 14.69 -20.17
CA TYR A 157 18.37 14.50 -21.20
C TYR A 157 19.30 15.71 -21.17
N LEU A 158 20.56 15.48 -20.79
CA LEU A 158 21.62 16.48 -20.89
C LEU A 158 22.27 16.31 -22.26
N ALA A 159 22.07 17.26 -23.16
CA ALA A 159 22.96 17.44 -24.29
C ALA A 159 24.10 18.33 -23.82
N VAL A 160 25.28 17.75 -23.61
CA VAL A 160 26.53 18.49 -23.43
C VAL A 160 27.16 18.59 -24.81
N ARG A 161 27.39 19.80 -25.34
CA ARG A 161 28.25 19.95 -26.53
C ARG A 161 29.65 19.49 -26.13
N PRO A 162 30.25 18.49 -26.79
CA PRO A 162 31.68 18.25 -26.63
C PRO A 162 32.38 19.49 -27.19
N VAL A 163 33.17 20.16 -26.35
CA VAL A 163 34.07 21.21 -26.82
C VAL A 163 35.22 20.46 -27.50
N GLY A 164 35.16 20.37 -28.83
CA GLY A 164 36.25 19.83 -29.63
C GLY A 164 37.49 20.67 -29.43
N GLY A 165 38.59 20.01 -29.10
CA GLY A 165 39.92 20.57 -29.25
C GLY A 165 40.27 20.71 -30.73
N ALA A 166 40.78 21.88 -31.08
CA ALA A 166 41.64 22.15 -32.21
C ALA A 166 42.66 23.18 -31.72
#